data_AF-A0A4Q2U2X2-F1
#
_entry.id   AF-A0A4Q2U2X2-F1
#
_cell.length_a   1.000
_cell.length_b   1.000
_cell.length_c   1.000
_cell.angle_alpha   90.00
_cell.angle_beta   90.00
_cell.angle_gamma   90.00
#
_symmetry.space_group_name_H-M   'P 1'
#
loop_
_entity.id
_entity.type
_entity.pdbx_description
1 polymer ?
#
loop_
_entity_poly.entity_id
_entity_poly.type
_entity_poly.pdbx_seq_one_letter_code
_entity_poly.pdbx_strand_id
1 'polypeptide(L)'
;MSAVLTRRGLALAGAAALGTAVAGIPASAAAEPGNNWLDPDAELLSLIERHPVVLAACVQAEDEAERLGGMALGSYPPQPKVLNWLPSDFPRTSYGRGASDPVGDTEDRRYLSRGVEWLRRGKFVAQWTEEAEARRREIVEAHDRWHAECGEVDVRTGYAAAKQAKRAAVLVLREVESEIGETEARTLPGLRAKALWVAAHIVGDTYADEDLGETFARQVARFGEVAT
;
A
#
# COMPACT_ATOMS: atom_id res chain seq x y z
N MET A 1 33.79 -9.87 23.28
CA MET A 1 32.56 -9.44 23.94
C MET A 1 31.84 -8.53 22.96
N SER A 2 30.89 -9.09 22.20
CA SER A 2 30.25 -8.45 21.05
C SER A 2 29.00 -7.70 21.49
N ALA A 3 28.96 -6.39 21.26
CA ALA A 3 27.76 -5.58 21.40
C ALA A 3 26.87 -5.77 20.16
N VAL A 4 25.71 -6.39 20.35
CA VAL A 4 24.64 -6.48 19.36
C VAL A 4 23.90 -5.15 19.38
N LEU A 5 24.24 -4.27 18.42
CA LEU A 5 23.49 -3.04 18.15
C LEU A 5 22.17 -3.41 17.46
N THR A 6 21.08 -3.24 18.19
CA THR A 6 19.70 -3.50 17.79
C THR A 6 19.29 -2.56 16.63
N ARG A 7 18.82 -3.18 15.55
CA ARG A 7 18.39 -2.59 14.26
C ARG A 7 17.08 -1.78 14.33
N ARG A 8 16.74 -1.15 15.47
CA ARG A 8 15.47 -0.42 15.69
C ARG A 8 15.57 1.10 15.58
N GLY A 9 16.74 1.66 15.27
CA GLY A 9 16.98 3.11 15.38
C GLY A 9 16.92 3.96 14.11
N LEU A 10 16.64 3.42 12.91
CA LEU A 10 16.97 4.14 11.67
C LEU A 10 15.82 4.37 10.67
N ALA A 11 14.56 4.19 11.06
CA ALA A 11 13.41 4.45 10.19
C ALA A 11 12.64 5.75 10.49
N LEU A 12 13.00 6.51 11.53
CA LEU A 12 12.22 7.67 11.98
C LEU A 12 12.78 9.05 11.57
N ALA A 13 13.93 9.12 10.88
CA ALA A 13 14.54 10.40 10.52
C ALA A 13 14.09 10.97 9.15
N GLY A 14 13.31 10.23 8.37
CA GLY A 14 12.93 10.62 7.00
C GLY A 14 11.65 11.44 6.85
N ALA A 15 10.87 11.64 7.92
CA ALA A 15 9.53 12.24 7.85
C ALA A 15 9.47 13.71 8.30
N ALA A 16 10.59 14.32 8.73
CA ALA A 16 10.57 15.61 9.40
C ALA A 16 10.65 16.85 8.48
N ALA A 17 10.63 16.70 7.15
CA ALA A 17 10.96 17.81 6.23
C ALA A 17 9.89 18.16 5.17
N LEU A 18 8.64 17.75 5.32
CA LEU A 18 7.52 18.31 4.54
C LEU A 18 6.43 18.80 5.49
N GLY A 19 6.33 20.13 5.55
CA GLY A 19 5.71 20.87 6.62
C GLY A 19 4.19 20.70 6.73
N THR A 20 3.76 20.64 8.00
CA THR A 20 2.70 21.50 8.55
C THR A 20 1.41 21.60 7.75
N ALA A 21 0.58 20.55 7.73
CA ALA A 21 -0.89 20.65 7.59
C ALA A 21 -1.64 19.31 7.76
N VAL A 22 -1.22 18.41 8.67
CA VAL A 22 -2.12 17.36 9.17
C VAL A 22 -2.20 17.54 10.67
N ALA A 23 -3.37 17.96 11.13
CA ALA A 23 -3.66 18.25 12.52
C ALA A 23 -3.32 17.04 13.42
N GLY A 24 -2.77 17.37 14.58
CA GLY A 24 -2.18 16.47 15.57
C GLY A 24 -2.83 15.09 15.71
N ILE A 25 -2.09 14.08 15.28
CA ILE A 25 -2.06 12.83 16.02
C ILE A 25 -1.03 13.08 17.13
N PRO A 26 -1.41 13.18 18.41
CA PRO A 26 -0.44 13.36 19.48
C PRO A 26 0.51 12.16 19.49
N ALA A 27 1.79 12.41 19.21
CA ALA A 27 2.88 11.52 19.59
C ALA A 27 3.01 11.58 21.12
N SER A 28 2.09 10.94 21.84
CA SER A 28 2.18 10.82 23.29
C SER A 28 1.43 9.58 23.78
N ALA A 29 2.17 8.48 23.82
CA ALA A 29 2.13 7.48 24.88
C ALA A 29 3.09 6.36 24.46
N ALA A 30 4.40 6.61 24.60
CA ALA A 30 5.28 5.50 24.91
C ALA A 30 4.81 5.00 26.28
N ALA A 31 3.89 4.04 26.30
CA ALA A 31 3.54 3.33 27.51
C ALA A 31 4.83 2.68 28.00
N GLU A 32 5.34 3.14 29.15
CA GLU A 32 6.35 2.39 29.87
C GLU A 32 5.83 0.94 30.03
N PRO A 33 6.69 -0.08 29.91
CA PRO A 33 6.31 -1.45 30.22
C PRO A 33 6.12 -1.57 31.74
N GLY A 34 5.03 -1.00 32.23
CA GLY A 34 4.51 -1.22 33.55
C GLY A 34 4.12 -2.68 33.64
N ASN A 35 4.62 -3.33 34.67
CA ASN A 35 4.44 -4.74 34.97
C ASN A 35 2.92 -5.05 35.15
N ASN A 36 2.21 -5.31 34.04
CA ASN A 36 0.75 -5.38 33.93
C ASN A 36 0.18 -6.72 34.42
N TRP A 37 0.54 -7.15 35.63
CA TRP A 37 0.04 -8.39 36.24
C TRP A 37 -1.45 -8.37 36.60
N LEU A 38 -2.15 -7.24 36.41
CA LEU A 38 -3.54 -7.05 36.86
C LEU A 38 -4.58 -7.20 35.75
N ASP A 39 -4.19 -7.11 34.48
CA ASP A 39 -5.09 -7.34 33.35
C ASP A 39 -4.33 -8.02 32.20
N PRO A 40 -4.45 -9.35 32.06
CA PRO A 40 -3.70 -10.11 31.06
C PRO A 40 -4.09 -9.77 29.62
N ASP A 41 -5.20 -9.06 29.39
CA ASP A 41 -5.71 -8.65 28.07
C ASP A 41 -5.62 -7.13 27.81
N ALA A 42 -5.02 -6.34 28.71
CA ALA A 42 -4.96 -4.88 28.58
C ALA A 42 -4.36 -4.39 27.26
N GLU A 43 -3.33 -5.08 26.75
CA GLU A 43 -2.71 -4.78 25.46
C GLU A 43 -3.69 -5.01 24.30
N LEU A 44 -4.36 -6.17 24.27
CA LEU A 44 -5.38 -6.50 23.27
C LEU A 44 -6.52 -5.49 23.27
N LEU A 45 -7.05 -5.16 24.46
CA LEU A 45 -8.15 -4.21 24.59
C LEU A 45 -7.73 -2.81 24.15
N SER A 46 -6.53 -2.35 24.51
CA SER A 46 -6.00 -1.07 24.06
C SER A 46 -5.85 -1.00 22.54
N LEU A 47 -5.43 -2.09 21.89
CA LEU A 47 -5.33 -2.16 20.43
C LEU A 47 -6.72 -2.11 19.76
N ILE A 48 -7.69 -2.86 20.28
CA ILE A 48 -9.08 -2.86 19.79
C ILE A 48 -9.71 -1.47 19.95
N GLU A 49 -9.47 -0.78 21.07
CA GLU A 49 -9.96 0.59 21.28
C GLU A 49 -9.29 1.62 20.35
N ARG A 50 -8.02 1.41 20.00
CA ARG A 50 -7.26 2.27 19.09
C ARG A 50 -7.66 2.08 17.62
N HIS A 51 -8.06 0.86 17.23
CA HIS A 51 -8.43 0.52 15.84
C HIS A 51 -9.43 1.50 15.18
N PRO A 52 -10.60 1.83 15.76
CA PRO A 52 -11.56 2.74 15.11
C PRO A 52 -11.00 4.15 14.88
N VAL A 53 -10.11 4.63 15.75
CA VAL A 53 -9.46 5.93 15.59
C VAL A 53 -8.52 5.92 14.38
N VAL A 54 -7.73 4.85 14.23
CA VAL A 54 -6.79 4.68 13.12
C VAL A 54 -7.55 4.45 11.81
N LEU A 55 -8.63 3.66 11.83
CA LEU A 55 -9.50 3.45 10.68
C LEU A 55 -10.10 4.77 10.19
N ALA A 56 -10.65 5.59 11.09
CA ALA A 56 -11.19 6.90 10.72
C ALA A 56 -10.14 7.82 10.09
N ALA A 57 -8.91 7.82 10.62
CA ALA A 57 -7.80 8.58 10.02
C ALA A 57 -7.42 8.05 8.62
N CYS A 58 -7.47 6.73 8.41
CA CYS A 58 -7.24 6.11 7.11
C CYS A 58 -8.31 6.51 6.09
N VAL A 59 -9.59 6.45 6.47
CA VAL A 59 -10.72 6.88 5.63
C VAL A 59 -10.58 8.36 5.26
N GLN A 60 -10.29 9.23 6.23
CA GLN A 60 -10.10 10.65 5.96
C GLN A 60 -8.94 10.92 4.99
N ALA A 61 -7.83 10.19 5.11
CA ALA A 61 -6.70 10.31 4.20
C ALA A 61 -7.03 9.78 2.79
N GLU A 62 -7.89 8.77 2.69
CA GLU A 62 -8.41 8.26 1.43
C GLU A 62 -9.33 9.26 0.72
N ASP A 63 -10.31 9.81 1.43
CA ASP A 63 -11.24 10.82 0.91
C ASP A 63 -10.49 12.04 0.38
N GLU A 64 -9.49 12.52 1.13
CA GLU A 64 -8.68 13.67 0.71
C GLU A 64 -7.83 13.36 -0.52
N ALA A 65 -7.25 12.15 -0.59
CA ALA A 65 -6.51 11.71 -1.77
C ALA A 65 -7.41 11.57 -2.99
N GLU A 66 -8.64 11.07 -2.84
CA GLU A 66 -9.61 10.97 -3.94
C GLU A 66 -10.03 12.36 -4.44
N ARG A 67 -10.38 13.26 -3.51
CA ARG A 67 -10.75 14.64 -3.82
C ARG A 67 -9.66 15.37 -4.59
N LEU A 68 -8.42 15.33 -4.10
CA LEU A 68 -7.28 15.96 -4.76
C LEU A 68 -6.89 15.25 -6.06
N GLY A 69 -7.06 13.93 -6.13
CA GLY A 69 -6.85 13.14 -7.35
C GLY A 69 -7.80 13.56 -8.47
N GLY A 70 -9.08 13.82 -8.16
CA GLY A 70 -10.04 14.37 -9.12
C GLY A 70 -9.61 15.73 -9.67
N MET A 71 -9.07 16.61 -8.82
CA MET A 71 -8.54 17.92 -9.23
C MET A 71 -7.28 17.81 -10.09
N ALA A 72 -6.36 16.91 -9.72
CA ALA A 72 -5.13 16.64 -10.45
C ALA A 72 -5.43 16.08 -11.85
N LEU A 73 -6.34 15.09 -11.95
CA LEU A 73 -6.77 14.49 -13.20
C LEU A 73 -7.33 15.52 -14.20
N GLY A 74 -8.14 16.45 -13.72
CA GLY A 74 -8.66 17.55 -14.56
C GLY A 74 -7.60 18.55 -15.02
N SER A 75 -6.41 18.51 -14.41
CA SER A 75 -5.30 19.45 -14.65
C SER A 75 -4.10 18.80 -15.37
N TYR A 76 -4.13 17.49 -15.61
CA TYR A 76 -3.03 16.82 -16.30
C TYR A 76 -2.93 17.28 -17.76
N PRO A 77 -1.70 17.41 -18.29
CA PRO A 77 -1.53 17.65 -19.71
C PRO A 77 -2.11 16.48 -20.52
N PRO A 78 -2.63 16.77 -21.72
CA PRO A 78 -3.14 15.72 -22.59
C PRO A 78 -2.03 14.71 -22.87
N GLN A 79 -2.39 13.43 -22.84
CA GLN A 79 -1.44 12.36 -23.14
C GLN A 79 -0.84 12.54 -24.55
N PRO A 80 0.49 12.51 -24.71
CA PRO A 80 1.13 12.57 -26.01
C PRO A 80 0.66 11.43 -26.92
N LYS A 81 0.33 11.75 -28.17
CA LYS A 81 -0.17 10.76 -29.15
C LYS A 81 0.79 9.58 -29.36
N VAL A 82 2.10 9.82 -29.22
CA VAL A 82 3.14 8.77 -29.30
C VAL A 82 2.95 7.65 -28.26
N LEU A 83 2.27 7.93 -27.14
CA LEU A 83 1.96 6.94 -26.12
C LEU A 83 0.76 6.05 -26.47
N ASN A 84 0.03 6.35 -27.54
CA ASN A 84 -0.98 5.47 -28.13
C ASN A 84 -0.34 4.52 -29.14
N TRP A 85 0.69 3.78 -28.70
CA TRP A 85 1.39 2.83 -29.55
C TRP A 85 0.74 1.45 -29.50
N LEU A 86 0.82 0.73 -30.61
CA LEU A 86 0.35 -0.63 -30.74
C LEU A 86 1.54 -1.60 -30.80
N PRO A 87 1.36 -2.87 -30.43
CA PRO A 87 2.38 -3.89 -30.65
C PRO A 87 2.86 -3.97 -32.12
N SER A 88 2.03 -3.57 -33.08
CA SER A 88 2.37 -3.49 -34.50
C SER A 88 3.36 -2.38 -34.86
N ASP A 89 3.56 -1.38 -33.98
CA ASP A 89 4.52 -0.28 -34.19
C ASP A 89 5.98 -0.75 -34.03
N PHE A 90 6.18 -1.99 -33.59
CA PHE A 90 7.47 -2.62 -33.43
C PHE A 90 7.57 -3.81 -34.41
N PRO A 91 8.17 -3.63 -35.60
CA PRO A 91 8.26 -4.69 -36.61
C PRO A 91 8.99 -5.91 -36.02
N ARG A 92 8.23 -6.99 -35.87
CA ARG A 92 8.61 -8.24 -35.18
C ARG A 92 9.81 -8.89 -35.90
N THR A 93 11.00 -8.79 -35.32
CA THR A 93 12.14 -9.65 -35.67
C THR A 93 12.34 -10.68 -34.56
N SER A 94 11.60 -11.79 -34.67
CA SER A 94 11.72 -13.02 -33.86
C SER A 94 11.61 -12.87 -32.34
N TYR A 95 10.45 -13.25 -31.77
CA TYR A 95 10.38 -13.63 -30.36
C TYR A 95 11.16 -14.93 -30.14
N GLY A 96 11.95 -14.98 -29.07
CA GLY A 96 12.34 -16.25 -28.48
C GLY A 96 11.07 -17.06 -28.16
N ARG A 97 11.08 -18.35 -28.48
CA ARG A 97 9.97 -19.28 -28.25
C ARG A 97 9.50 -19.18 -26.78
N GLY A 98 8.31 -18.63 -26.52
CA GLY A 98 7.73 -18.53 -25.16
C GLY A 98 7.43 -17.11 -24.63
N ALA A 99 7.66 -16.04 -25.40
CA ALA A 99 7.20 -14.72 -25.02
C ALA A 99 5.71 -14.56 -25.35
N SER A 100 4.84 -14.62 -24.33
CA SER A 100 3.42 -14.29 -24.45
C SER A 100 3.27 -12.84 -24.97
N ASP A 101 2.35 -12.61 -25.91
CA ASP A 101 2.01 -11.26 -26.36
C ASP A 101 1.63 -10.41 -25.13
N PRO A 102 2.23 -9.21 -24.93
CA PRO A 102 1.72 -8.26 -23.98
C PRO A 102 0.46 -7.65 -24.60
N VAL A 103 -0.63 -8.41 -24.63
CA VAL A 103 -1.95 -7.82 -24.78
C VAL A 103 -2.21 -7.10 -23.46
N GLY A 104 -1.70 -5.87 -23.39
CA GLY A 104 -2.28 -4.89 -22.50
C GLY A 104 -3.72 -4.75 -22.94
N ASP A 105 -4.63 -5.21 -22.10
CA ASP A 105 -6.06 -5.07 -22.29
C ASP A 105 -6.33 -3.62 -22.68
N THR A 106 -6.84 -3.41 -23.89
CA THR A 106 -6.97 -2.11 -24.55
C THR A 106 -7.90 -1.15 -23.80
N GLU A 107 -8.60 -1.64 -22.78
CA GLU A 107 -9.60 -0.89 -22.04
C GLU A 107 -9.04 -0.05 -20.88
N ASP A 108 -7.83 -0.34 -20.40
CA ASP A 108 -7.35 0.32 -19.20
C ASP A 108 -6.10 1.17 -19.48
N ARG A 109 -6.38 2.42 -19.88
CA ARG A 109 -5.41 3.52 -20.08
C ARG A 109 -4.50 3.76 -18.86
N ARG A 110 -4.75 3.11 -17.72
CA ARG A 110 -3.90 3.12 -16.53
C ARG A 110 -2.68 2.18 -16.63
N TYR A 111 -2.59 1.29 -17.63
CA TYR A 111 -1.47 0.34 -17.80
C TYR A 111 -0.27 0.84 -18.62
N LEU A 112 -0.23 2.12 -19.01
CA LEU A 112 0.91 2.70 -19.74
C LEU A 112 2.26 2.46 -19.04
N SER A 113 2.29 2.55 -17.71
CA SER A 113 3.51 2.32 -16.92
C SER A 113 4.06 0.89 -17.09
N ARG A 114 3.18 -0.11 -17.20
CA ARG A 114 3.61 -1.51 -17.37
C ARG A 114 4.16 -1.74 -18.78
N GLY A 115 3.48 -1.23 -19.81
CA GLY A 115 3.95 -1.33 -21.21
C GLY A 115 5.28 -0.61 -21.45
N VAL A 116 5.44 0.61 -20.93
CA VAL A 116 6.69 1.38 -21.06
C VAL A 116 7.83 0.74 -20.26
N GLU A 117 7.57 0.19 -19.09
CA GLU A 117 8.60 -0.54 -18.34
C GLU A 117 9.06 -1.81 -19.07
N TRP A 118 8.17 -2.44 -19.83
CA TRP A 118 8.54 -3.58 -20.68
C TRP A 118 9.44 -3.14 -21.83
N LEU A 119 9.12 -2.03 -22.49
CA LEU A 119 9.99 -1.40 -23.49
C LEU A 119 11.37 -1.03 -22.92
N ARG A 120 11.42 -0.42 -21.73
CA ARG A 120 12.69 -0.09 -21.05
C ARG A 120 13.58 -1.31 -20.83
N ARG A 121 12.99 -2.42 -20.39
CA ARG A 121 13.72 -3.67 -20.07
C ARG A 121 14.19 -4.43 -21.32
N GLY A 122 13.67 -4.13 -22.50
CA GLY A 122 14.13 -4.73 -23.77
C GLY A 122 13.90 -6.25 -23.88
N LYS A 123 13.01 -6.83 -23.07
CA LYS A 123 12.89 -8.30 -22.86
C LYS A 123 12.36 -9.13 -24.04
N PHE A 124 11.99 -8.50 -25.16
CA PHE A 124 11.18 -9.15 -26.20
C PHE A 124 11.88 -9.51 -27.49
N VAL A 125 13.03 -8.91 -27.77
CA VAL A 125 13.63 -9.01 -29.09
C VAL A 125 15.07 -9.41 -28.93
N ALA A 126 15.50 -10.44 -29.66
CA ALA A 126 16.90 -10.85 -29.68
C ALA A 126 17.80 -9.70 -30.19
N GLN A 127 17.31 -8.91 -31.16
CA GLN A 127 17.91 -7.68 -31.66
C GLN A 127 16.82 -6.74 -32.20
N TRP A 128 16.77 -5.49 -31.75
CA TRP A 128 15.92 -4.47 -32.33
C TRP A 128 16.51 -3.98 -33.66
N THR A 129 15.66 -3.68 -34.65
CA THR A 129 16.11 -2.85 -35.79
C THR A 129 16.40 -1.44 -35.29
N GLU A 130 17.28 -0.70 -35.99
CA GLU A 130 17.59 0.69 -35.61
C GLU A 130 16.33 1.57 -35.54
N GLU A 131 15.39 1.36 -36.46
CA GLU A 131 14.09 2.04 -36.50
C GLU A 131 13.21 1.70 -35.29
N ALA A 132 13.12 0.43 -34.91
CA ALA A 132 12.33 -0.01 -33.77
C ALA A 132 12.94 0.44 -32.44
N GLU A 133 14.27 0.49 -32.36
CA GLU A 133 15.00 1.03 -31.21
C GLU A 133 14.84 2.56 -31.09
N ALA A 134 14.86 3.29 -32.21
CA ALA A 134 14.55 4.71 -32.22
C ALA A 134 13.12 4.97 -31.73
N ARG A 135 12.14 4.20 -32.23
CA ARG A 135 10.74 4.29 -31.81
C ARG A 135 10.54 3.95 -30.33
N ARG A 136 11.24 2.92 -29.83
CA ARG A 136 11.24 2.54 -28.40
C ARG A 136 11.70 3.70 -27.53
N ARG A 137 12.83 4.34 -27.88
CA ARG A 137 13.37 5.48 -27.14
C ARG A 137 12.41 6.67 -27.16
N GLU A 138 11.85 6.99 -28.32
CA GLU A 138 10.85 8.06 -28.45
C GLU A 138 9.66 7.87 -27.49
N ILE A 139 9.12 6.65 -27.41
CA ILE A 139 7.99 6.31 -26.52
C ILE A 139 8.40 6.45 -25.04
N VAL A 140 9.57 5.93 -24.67
CA VAL A 140 10.06 6.03 -23.29
C VAL A 140 10.31 7.49 -22.90
N GLU A 141 10.97 8.27 -23.75
CA GLU A 141 11.24 9.69 -23.49
C GLU A 141 9.95 10.52 -23.39
N ALA A 142 8.97 10.26 -24.26
CA ALA A 142 7.68 10.93 -24.21
C ALA A 142 6.89 10.58 -22.94
N HIS A 143 6.96 9.32 -22.52
CA HIS A 143 6.34 8.89 -21.27
C HIS A 143 6.98 9.58 -20.08
N ASP A 144 8.32 9.63 -20.04
CA ASP A 144 9.06 10.17 -18.90
C ASP A 144 8.82 11.67 -18.74
N ARG A 145 8.77 12.40 -19.86
CA ARG A 145 8.40 13.81 -19.88
C ARG A 145 6.98 14.05 -19.41
N TRP A 146 6.01 13.34 -19.99
CA TRP A 146 4.60 13.50 -19.62
C TRP A 146 4.36 13.12 -18.15
N HIS A 147 5.00 12.07 -17.66
CA HIS A 147 4.91 11.66 -16.26
C HIS A 147 5.58 12.67 -15.32
N ALA A 148 6.65 13.35 -15.75
CA ALA A 148 7.23 14.46 -14.99
C ALA A 148 6.25 15.64 -14.88
N GLU A 149 5.61 16.02 -15.99
CA GLU A 149 4.58 17.09 -16.00
C GLU A 149 3.36 16.73 -15.13
N CYS A 150 2.87 15.48 -15.21
CA CYS A 150 1.85 15.00 -14.28
C CYS A 150 2.32 15.06 -12.82
N GLY A 151 3.58 14.71 -12.54
CA GLY A 151 4.17 14.82 -11.21
C GLY A 151 4.21 16.25 -10.68
N GLU A 152 4.47 17.25 -11.53
CA GLU A 152 4.39 18.66 -11.15
C GLU A 152 2.95 19.07 -10.81
N VAL A 153 1.97 18.56 -11.55
CA VAL A 153 0.54 18.75 -11.24
C VAL A 153 0.19 18.11 -9.90
N ASP A 154 0.67 16.89 -9.63
CA ASP A 154 0.45 16.20 -8.35
C ASP A 154 1.01 16.99 -7.18
N VAL A 155 2.20 17.58 -7.32
CA VAL A 155 2.81 18.42 -6.28
C VAL A 155 2.02 19.71 -6.10
N ARG A 156 1.72 20.43 -7.18
CA ARG A 156 1.00 21.72 -7.13
C ARG A 156 -0.41 21.58 -6.55
N THR A 157 -1.11 20.50 -6.86
CA THR A 157 -2.46 20.23 -6.35
C THR A 157 -2.46 19.67 -4.93
N GLY A 158 -1.30 19.26 -4.40
CA GLY A 158 -1.20 18.56 -3.12
C GLY A 158 -1.53 17.06 -3.20
N TYR A 159 -1.91 16.55 -4.38
CA TYR A 159 -2.25 15.14 -4.56
C TYR A 159 -1.07 14.21 -4.23
N ALA A 160 0.17 14.59 -4.55
CA ALA A 160 1.37 13.83 -4.19
C ALA A 160 1.48 13.63 -2.67
N ALA A 161 1.25 14.69 -1.89
CA ALA A 161 1.30 14.66 -0.44
C ALA A 161 0.15 13.85 0.14
N ALA A 162 -1.07 14.03 -0.35
CA ALA A 162 -2.24 13.26 0.10
C ALA A 162 -2.08 11.76 -0.18
N LYS A 163 -1.49 11.38 -1.32
CA LYS A 163 -1.18 9.98 -1.63
C LYS A 163 -0.15 9.38 -0.66
N GLN A 164 0.86 10.16 -0.25
CA GLN A 164 1.81 9.73 0.79
C GLN A 164 1.12 9.59 2.14
N ALA A 165 0.26 10.54 2.54
CA ALA A 165 -0.50 10.48 3.77
C ALA A 165 -1.44 9.27 3.81
N LYS A 166 -2.18 9.00 2.72
CA LYS A 166 -3.01 7.79 2.57
C LYS A 166 -2.18 6.52 2.77
N ARG A 167 -1.03 6.40 2.10
CA ARG A 167 -0.15 5.23 2.25
C ARG A 167 0.34 5.05 3.68
N ALA A 168 0.73 6.14 4.35
CA ALA A 168 1.16 6.08 5.74
C ALA A 168 0.02 5.64 6.67
N ALA A 169 -1.19 6.18 6.50
CA ALA A 169 -2.35 5.81 7.29
C ALA A 169 -2.74 4.34 7.10
N VAL A 170 -2.70 3.83 5.86
CA VAL A 170 -2.92 2.41 5.54
C VAL A 170 -1.88 1.51 6.21
N LEU A 171 -0.60 1.91 6.24
CA LEU A 171 0.44 1.14 6.92
C LEU A 171 0.21 1.06 8.43
N VAL A 172 -0.17 2.18 9.07
CA VAL A 172 -0.49 2.20 10.50
C VAL A 172 -1.73 1.36 10.80
N LEU A 173 -2.77 1.43 9.95
CA LEU A 173 -3.97 0.60 10.10
C LEU A 173 -3.60 -0.90 10.03
N ARG A 174 -2.84 -1.30 9.01
CA ARG A 174 -2.37 -2.69 8.85
C ARG A 174 -1.51 -3.16 10.02
N GLU A 175 -0.65 -2.29 10.55
CA GLU A 175 0.17 -2.60 11.72
C GLU A 175 -0.72 -2.90 12.94
N VAL A 176 -1.69 -2.03 13.25
CA VAL A 176 -2.64 -2.24 14.35
C VAL A 176 -3.48 -3.50 14.13
N GLU A 177 -3.97 -3.74 12.93
CA GLU A 177 -4.76 -4.93 12.60
C GLU A 177 -3.94 -6.22 12.75
N SER A 178 -2.68 -6.21 12.30
CA SER A 178 -1.74 -7.31 12.50
C SER A 178 -1.47 -7.56 13.98
N GLU A 179 -1.21 -6.50 14.76
CA GLU A 179 -0.98 -6.58 16.20
C GLU A 179 -2.20 -7.15 16.94
N ILE A 180 -3.42 -6.74 16.59
CA ILE A 180 -4.65 -7.32 17.16
C ILE A 180 -4.75 -8.81 16.81
N GLY A 181 -4.48 -9.16 15.54
CA GLY A 181 -4.50 -10.54 15.06
C GLY A 181 -3.53 -11.45 15.84
N GLU A 182 -2.30 -10.98 16.05
CA GLU A 182 -1.23 -11.72 16.72
C GLU A 182 -1.40 -11.76 18.25
N THR A 183 -1.98 -10.73 18.87
CA THR A 183 -2.12 -10.65 20.33
C THR A 183 -3.12 -11.70 20.84
N GLU A 184 -2.66 -12.64 21.68
CA GLU A 184 -3.50 -13.68 22.24
C GLU A 184 -4.49 -13.13 23.28
N ALA A 185 -5.75 -13.54 23.16
CA ALA A 185 -6.73 -13.32 24.21
C ALA A 185 -6.59 -14.39 25.31
N ARG A 186 -6.38 -13.97 26.55
CA ARG A 186 -6.09 -14.81 27.71
C ARG A 186 -7.29 -14.97 28.64
N THR A 187 -8.35 -14.19 28.45
CA THR A 187 -9.60 -14.30 29.23
C THR A 187 -10.83 -14.43 28.33
N LEU A 188 -11.95 -14.87 28.90
CA LEU A 188 -13.24 -14.90 28.20
C LEU A 188 -13.70 -13.50 27.72
N PRO A 189 -13.59 -12.42 28.53
CA PRO A 189 -13.80 -11.05 28.04
C PRO A 189 -12.90 -10.67 26.84
N GLY A 190 -11.59 -10.98 26.89
CA GLY A 190 -10.68 -10.72 25.78
C GLY A 190 -11.04 -11.49 24.51
N LEU A 191 -11.41 -12.77 24.65
CA LEU A 191 -11.88 -13.59 23.52
C LEU A 191 -13.15 -13.01 22.90
N ARG A 192 -14.08 -12.53 23.73
CA ARG A 192 -15.32 -11.90 23.25
C ARG A 192 -15.03 -10.59 22.52
N ALA A 193 -14.15 -9.74 23.05
CA ALA A 193 -13.76 -8.49 22.41
C ALA A 193 -13.11 -8.75 21.04
N LYS A 194 -12.18 -9.70 20.98
CA LYS A 194 -11.53 -10.11 19.73
C LYS A 194 -12.51 -10.73 18.73
N ALA A 195 -13.45 -11.56 19.19
CA ALA A 195 -14.50 -12.14 18.34
C ALA A 195 -15.36 -11.06 17.67
N LEU A 196 -15.76 -10.03 18.42
CA LEU A 196 -16.55 -8.91 17.89
C LEU A 196 -15.75 -8.11 16.86
N TRP A 197 -14.46 -7.87 17.13
CA TRP A 197 -13.57 -7.21 16.18
C TRP A 197 -13.40 -8.04 14.90
N VAL A 198 -13.11 -9.35 15.00
CA VAL A 198 -13.00 -10.26 13.84
C VAL A 198 -14.30 -10.29 13.03
N ALA A 199 -15.45 -10.39 13.68
CA ALA A 199 -16.75 -10.41 13.01
C ALA A 199 -17.02 -9.12 12.20
N ALA A 200 -16.62 -7.96 12.74
CA ALA A 200 -16.72 -6.69 12.02
C ALA A 200 -15.84 -6.65 10.75
N HIS A 201 -14.68 -7.32 10.75
CA HIS A 201 -13.75 -7.36 9.61
C HIS A 201 -14.16 -8.37 8.53
N ILE A 202 -14.67 -9.54 8.92
CA ILE A 202 -15.10 -10.58 7.96
C ILE A 202 -16.35 -10.16 7.19
N VAL A 203 -17.27 -9.40 7.81
CA VAL A 203 -18.53 -8.96 7.18
C VAL A 203 -18.34 -7.72 6.30
N GLY A 204 -17.24 -6.96 6.51
CA GLY A 204 -17.03 -5.65 5.89
C GLY A 204 -16.27 -5.65 4.57
N ASP A 205 -15.44 -6.66 4.29
CA ASP A 205 -14.47 -6.60 3.17
C ASP A 205 -14.66 -7.69 2.11
N THR A 206 -14.43 -7.34 0.85
CA THR A 206 -14.63 -8.27 -0.31
C THR A 206 -13.49 -9.29 -0.41
N TYR A 207 -12.45 -9.11 0.40
CA TYR A 207 -11.38 -10.05 0.67
C TYR A 207 -11.44 -10.37 2.16
N ALA A 208 -12.34 -11.27 2.54
CA ALA A 208 -12.28 -11.88 3.87
C ALA A 208 -10.86 -12.42 4.04
N ASP A 209 -10.13 -11.86 5.00
CA ASP A 209 -8.80 -12.35 5.35
C ASP A 209 -9.01 -13.72 6.02
N GLU A 210 -9.07 -14.79 5.21
CA GLU A 210 -9.32 -16.16 5.65
C GLU A 210 -8.33 -16.56 6.77
N ASP A 211 -7.12 -15.99 6.73
CA ASP A 211 -6.08 -16.17 7.74
C ASP A 211 -6.47 -15.58 9.11
N LEU A 212 -7.26 -14.50 9.15
CA LEU A 212 -7.72 -13.87 10.39
C LEU A 212 -8.76 -14.75 11.11
N GLY A 213 -9.73 -15.27 10.37
CA GLY A 213 -10.75 -16.19 10.88
C GLY A 213 -10.14 -17.50 11.37
N GLU A 214 -9.20 -18.07 10.60
CA GLU A 214 -8.49 -19.29 10.98
C GLU A 214 -7.61 -19.07 12.23
N THR A 215 -6.89 -17.96 12.29
CA THR A 215 -6.05 -17.61 13.44
C THR A 215 -6.87 -17.44 14.71
N PHE A 216 -8.02 -16.78 14.63
CA PHE A 216 -8.92 -16.67 15.77
C PHE A 216 -9.50 -18.03 16.19
N ALA A 217 -9.93 -18.86 15.24
CA ALA A 217 -10.43 -20.21 15.54
C ALA A 217 -9.39 -21.07 16.26
N ARG A 218 -8.11 -21.01 15.86
CA ARG A 218 -6.99 -21.68 16.56
C ARG A 218 -6.81 -21.18 17.99
N GLN A 219 -6.96 -19.87 18.23
CA GLN A 219 -6.87 -19.31 19.58
C GLN A 219 -8.03 -19.78 20.47
N VAL A 220 -9.26 -19.83 19.94
CA VAL A 220 -10.42 -20.37 20.67
C VAL A 220 -10.22 -21.85 21.03
N ALA A 221 -9.71 -22.66 20.10
CA ALA A 221 -9.45 -24.09 20.34
C ALA A 221 -8.43 -24.29 21.48
N ARG A 222 -7.31 -23.55 21.46
CA ARG A 222 -6.28 -23.59 22.53
C ARG A 222 -6.84 -23.17 23.89
N PHE A 223 -7.68 -22.14 23.94
CA PHE A 223 -8.32 -21.72 25.18
C PHE A 223 -9.21 -22.83 25.77
N GLY A 224 -9.93 -23.55 24.90
CA GLY A 224 -10.75 -24.70 25.30
C GLY A 224 -9.95 -25.87 25.88
N GLU A 225 -8.75 -26.14 25.35
CA GLU A 225 -7.85 -27.20 25.84
C GLU A 225 -7.22 -26.88 27.20
N VAL A 226 -7.03 -25.61 27.53
CA VAL A 226 -6.48 -25.16 28.83
C VAL A 226 -7.56 -25.12 29.93
N ALA A 227 -8.84 -25.06 29.55
CA ALA A 227 -9.98 -24.98 30.47
C ALA A 227 -10.53 -26.35 30.93
N THR A 228 -10.02 -27.46 30.38
CA THR A 228 -10.35 -28.85 30.72
C THR A 228 -9.27 -29.49 31.58
#